data_AF-A0A1H0VGB0-F1
#
_entry.id   AF-A0A1H0VGB0-F1
#
_cell.length_a   1.000
_cell.length_b   1.000
_cell.length_c   1.000
_cell.angle_alpha   90.00
_cell.angle_beta   90.00
_cell.angle_gamma   90.00
#
_symmetry.space_group_name_H-M   'P 1'
#
loop_
_entity.id
_entity.type
_entity.pdbx_description
1 polymer ?
#
loop_
_entity_poly.entity_id
_entity_poly.type
_entity_poly.pdbx_seq_one_letter_code
_entity_poly.pdbx_strand_id
1 'polypeptide(L)' 'MSQEDRMDVHSQIQTLEQLLNRSIIGQNDVVERLLLTLLCDGNVLVEHYP' A
#
# COMPACT_ATOMS: atom_id res chain seq x y z
N MET A 1 4.63 0.06 28.48
CA MET A 1 4.54 -0.07 27.01
C MET A 1 5.71 0.69 26.42
N SER A 2 6.74 -0.04 26.01
CA SER A 2 8.03 0.49 25.56
C SER A 2 7.89 1.13 24.17
N GLN A 3 8.50 2.29 23.96
CA GLN A 3 8.34 3.11 22.75
C GLN A 3 8.94 2.51 21.47
N GLU A 4 9.46 1.28 21.53
CA GLU A 4 10.11 0.58 20.41
C GLU A 4 9.15 -0.27 19.57
N ASP A 5 7.99 -0.65 20.12
CA ASP A 5 7.00 -1.51 19.43
C ASP A 5 6.15 -0.73 18.41
N ARG A 6 6.24 0.60 18.45
CA ARG A 6 5.73 1.47 17.39
C ARG A 6 6.86 1.77 16.42
N MET A 7 7.45 0.73 15.80
CA MET A 7 7.93 0.94 14.44
C MET A 7 6.73 1.51 13.70
N ASP A 8 6.78 2.82 13.42
CA ASP A 8 5.62 3.64 13.14
C ASP A 8 4.73 2.91 12.14
N VAL A 9 3.47 2.61 12.49
CA VAL A 9 2.57 1.81 11.62
C VAL A 9 2.55 2.43 10.22
N HIS A 10 2.60 3.76 10.18
CA HIS A 10 2.79 4.52 8.97
C HIS A 10 4.11 4.21 8.24
N SER A 11 5.25 4.13 8.92
CA SER A 11 6.52 3.66 8.33
C SER A 11 6.46 2.21 7.81
N GLN A 12 5.69 1.32 8.45
CA GLN A 12 5.50 -0.05 7.96
C GLN A 12 4.67 -0.06 6.67
N ILE A 13 3.59 0.74 6.63
CA ILE A 13 2.75 0.93 5.44
C ILE A 13 3.58 1.54 4.30
N GLN A 14 4.42 2.54 4.58
CA GLN A 14 5.32 3.13 3.60
C GLN A 14 6.34 2.11 3.07
N THR A 15 6.88 1.25 3.93
CA THR A 15 7.79 0.18 3.50
C THR A 15 7.08 -0.79 2.57
N LEU A 16 5.84 -1.17 2.88
CA LEU A 16 5.02 -2.03 2.05
C LEU A 16 4.72 -1.40 0.68
N GLU A 17 4.33 -0.12 0.65
CA GLU A 17 4.10 0.63 -0.59
C GLU A 17 5.35 0.66 -1.48
N GLN A 18 6.52 0.93 -0.89
CA GLN A 18 7.80 0.94 -1.61
C GLN A 18 8.15 -0.43 -2.21
N LEU A 19 7.86 -1.51 -1.49
CA LEU A 19 8.07 -2.87 -1.99
C LEU A 19 7.15 -3.15 -3.19
N LEU A 20 5.88 -2.78 -3.09
CA LEU A 20 4.91 -2.97 -4.18
C LEU A 20 5.28 -2.16 -5.43
N ASN A 21 5.71 -0.90 -5.26
CA ASN A 21 6.13 -0.05 -6.37
C ASN A 21 7.42 -0.54 -7.06
N ARG A 22 8.29 -1.28 -6.36
CA ARG A 22 9.45 -1.94 -6.98
C ARG A 22 9.05 -3.16 -7.82
N SER A 23 8.00 -3.85 -7.42
CA SER A 23 7.50 -5.05 -8.10
C SER A 23 6.53 -4.73 -9.25
N ILE A 24 5.80 -3.61 -9.16
CA ILE A 24 4.77 -3.21 -10.12
C ILE A 24 5.22 -1.92 -10.81
N ILE A 25 5.76 -2.05 -12.02
CA ILE A 25 6.38 -0.94 -12.75
C ILE A 25 5.30 -0.04 -13.36
N GLY A 26 5.40 1.27 -13.09
CA GLY A 26 4.60 2.30 -13.77
C GLY A 26 3.17 2.47 -13.28
N GLN A 27 2.78 1.79 -12.20
CA GLN A 27 1.40 1.79 -11.68
C GLN A 27 1.33 2.27 -10.22
N ASN A 28 2.09 3.31 -9.87
CA ASN A 28 2.18 3.80 -8.49
C ASN A 28 0.80 4.16 -7.91
N ASP A 29 -0.04 4.84 -8.69
CA ASP A 29 -1.37 5.28 -8.26
C ASP A 29 -2.32 4.08 -8.01
N VAL A 30 -2.17 3.01 -8.80
CA VAL A 30 -2.93 1.76 -8.60
C VAL A 30 -2.50 1.09 -7.30
N VAL A 31 -1.19 1.02 -7.05
CA VAL A 31 -0.64 0.46 -5.81
C VAL A 31 -1.17 1.19 -4.58
N GLU A 32 -1.13 2.52 -4.58
CA GLU A 32 -1.66 3.34 -3.49
C GLU A 32 -3.16 3.06 -3.26
N ARG A 33 -3.96 3.03 -4.34
CA ARG A 33 -5.40 2.79 -4.26
C ARG A 33 -5.73 1.40 -3.71
N LEU A 34 -4.98 0.37 -4.12
CA LEU A 34 -5.14 -0.99 -3.61
C LEU A 34 -4.79 -1.08 -2.12
N LEU A 35 -3.71 -0.40 -1.70
CA LEU A 35 -3.27 -0.38 -0.31
C LEU A 35 -4.31 0.28 0.60
N LEU A 36 -4.85 1.44 0.20
CA LEU A 36 -5.93 2.12 0.92
C LEU A 36 -7.20 1.27 0.98
N THR A 37 -7.56 0.64 -0.15
CA THR A 37 -8.74 -0.23 -0.22
C THR A 37 -8.60 -1.40 0.75
N LEU A 38 -7.43 -2.06 0.79
CA LEU A 38 -7.18 -3.17 1.70
C LEU A 38 -7.22 -2.74 3.17
N LEU A 39 -6.58 -1.62 3.51
CA LEU A 39 -6.50 -1.13 4.90
C LEU A 39 -7.84 -0.61 5.42
N CYS A 40 -8.71 -0.13 4.53
CA CYS A 40 -10.03 0.41 4.89
C CYS A 40 -11.18 -0.60 4.72
N ASP A 41 -10.88 -1.88 4.48
CA ASP A 41 -11.90 -2.91 4.17
C ASP A 41 -12.83 -2.50 3.03
N GLY A 42 -12.26 -1.81 2.04
CA GLY A 42 -12.95 -1.29 0.88
C GLY A 42 -13.01 -2.29 -0.27
N ASN A 43 -13.75 -1.91 -1.31
CA ASN A 43 -13.77 -2.62 -2.58
C ASN A 43 -13.26 -1.72 -3.71
N VAL A 44 -12.60 -2.31 -4.70
CA VAL A 44 -12.05 -1.59 -5.85
C VAL A 44 -12.41 -2.34 -7.13
N LEU A 45 -12.89 -1.60 -8.13
CA LEU A 45 -13.06 -2.07 -9.49
C LEU A 45 -11.82 -1.64 -10.28
N VAL A 46 -11.14 -2.59 -10.90
CA VAL A 46 -9.99 -2.31 -11.77
C VAL A 46 -10.38 -2.65 -13.19
N GLU A 47 -10.36 -1.64 -14.04
CA GLU A 47 -10.54 -1.81 -15.48
C GLU A 47 -9.18 -1.65 -16.17
N HIS A 48 -8.85 -2.58 -17.05
CA HIS A 48 -7.64 -2.53 -17.86
C HIS A 48 -8.02 -2.62 -19.34
N TYR A 49 -7.35 -1.81 -20.14
CA TYR A 49 -7.35 -1.94 -21.60
C TYR A 49 -6.01 -2.56 -22.04
N PRO A 50 -6.02 -3.67 -22.80
CA PRO A 50 -4.82 -4.40 -23.20
C PRO A 50 -3.81 -3.56 -23.98
#